data_AF-A0A9D3YFW4-F1
#
_entry.id   AF-A0A9D3YFW4-F1
#
_cell.length_a   1.000
_cell.length_b   1.000
_cell.length_c   1.000
_cell.angle_alpha   90.00
_cell.angle_beta   90.00
_cell.angle_gamma   90.00
#
_symmetry.space_group_name_H-M   'P 1'
#
loop_
_entity.id
_entity.type
_entity.pdbx_description
1 polymer ?
#
loop_
_entity_poly.entity_id
_entity_poly.type
_entity_poly.pdbx_seq_one_letter_code
_entity_poly.pdbx_strand_id
1 'polypeptide(L)'
;MHHTGTGCIILGLVASYWDWMHHTGTGCIILGLHASYWDWMHHTGTRCIILGLDASFWDWMHHTGTGCIILGIVASYYLNWMQHTRTGCIILGLAASYWDWRHHTGTGCIILGLDASYWDWMHDIGIGCIILRLDASFWDWMHHTGT
;
A
#
# COMPACT_ATOMS: atom_id res chain seq x y z
N MET A 1 -14.19 9.33 -0.79
CA MET A 1 -14.27 9.93 0.56
C MET A 1 -13.05 10.82 0.83
N HIS A 2 -13.19 11.96 1.50
CA HIS A 2 -12.04 12.81 1.87
C HIS A 2 -12.06 13.15 3.37
N HIS A 3 -10.97 12.89 4.09
CA HIS A 3 -10.84 13.28 5.49
C HIS A 3 -9.53 14.00 5.76
N THR A 4 -9.64 15.09 6.54
CA THR A 4 -8.52 15.83 7.10
C THR A 4 -8.68 15.98 8.60
N GLY A 5 -7.63 15.71 9.37
CA GLY A 5 -7.71 15.94 10.82
C GLY A 5 -6.54 15.43 11.63
N THR A 6 -6.63 15.67 12.94
CA THR A 6 -5.70 15.21 13.96
C THR A 6 -6.43 14.27 14.91
N GLY A 7 -5.92 13.07 15.16
CA GLY A 7 -6.55 12.10 16.06
C GLY A 7 -7.83 11.49 15.48
N CYS A 8 -7.73 10.86 14.32
CA CYS A 8 -8.90 10.33 13.58
C CYS A 8 -8.95 8.81 13.66
N ILE A 9 -10.15 8.25 13.85
CA ILE A 9 -10.41 6.84 13.57
C ILE A 9 -11.46 6.79 12.46
N ILE A 10 -11.13 6.08 11.39
CA ILE A 10 -11.97 5.96 10.20
C ILE A 10 -12.20 4.47 9.97
N LEU A 11 -13.48 4.10 9.88
CA LEU A 11 -13.91 2.77 9.51
C LEU A 11 -14.77 2.88 8.25
N GLY A 12 -14.33 2.26 7.17
CA GLY A 12 -15.01 2.27 5.88
C GLY A 12 -15.36 0.85 5.44
N LEU A 13 -16.60 0.67 4.99
CA LEU A 13 -16.99 -0.45 4.15
C LEU A 13 -17.62 0.14 2.89
N VAL A 14 -16.97 -0.06 1.75
CA VAL A 14 -17.38 0.54 0.49
C VAL A 14 -17.57 -0.55 -0.57
N ALA A 15 -18.66 -0.44 -1.30
CA ALA A 15 -18.94 -1.24 -2.49
C ALA A 15 -19.44 -0.29 -3.58
N SER A 16 -18.63 -0.09 -4.61
CA SER A 16 -18.91 0.92 -5.64
C SER A 16 -18.32 0.50 -6.98
N TYR A 17 -18.69 1.20 -8.05
CA TYR A 17 -17.97 1.02 -9.33
C TYR A 17 -16.62 1.75 -9.30
N TRP A 18 -16.63 3.00 -8.80
CA TRP A 18 -15.45 3.81 -8.54
C TRP A 18 -15.42 4.14 -7.06
N ASP A 19 -14.32 3.87 -6.38
CA ASP A 19 -14.02 4.51 -5.10
C ASP A 19 -12.74 5.32 -5.20
N TRP A 20 -12.72 6.37 -4.40
CA TRP A 20 -11.57 7.20 -4.26
C TRP A 20 -11.51 7.71 -2.83
N MET A 21 -10.57 7.20 -2.05
CA MET A 21 -10.34 7.59 -0.67
C MET A 21 -9.09 8.47 -0.56
N HIS A 22 -9.25 9.65 0.02
CA HIS A 22 -8.15 10.57 0.30
C HIS A 22 -8.13 10.93 1.77
N HIS A 23 -7.03 10.64 2.44
CA HIS A 23 -6.85 10.95 3.86
C HIS A 23 -5.59 11.74 4.09
N THR A 24 -5.69 12.81 4.86
CA THR A 24 -4.54 13.58 5.30
C THR A 24 -4.64 13.87 6.79
N GLY A 25 -3.63 13.49 7.58
CA GLY A 25 -3.74 13.77 9.01
C GLY A 25 -2.58 13.33 9.87
N THR A 26 -2.70 13.62 11.17
CA THR A 26 -1.74 13.21 12.19
C THR A 26 -2.43 12.33 13.22
N GLY A 27 -1.83 11.19 13.59
CA GLY A 27 -2.44 10.25 14.52
C GLY A 27 -3.75 9.67 13.98
N CYS A 28 -3.68 8.96 12.85
CA CYS A 28 -4.86 8.39 12.19
C CYS A 28 -4.84 6.87 12.24
N ILE A 29 -5.99 6.27 12.54
CA ILE A 29 -6.23 4.83 12.37
C ILE A 29 -7.31 4.69 11.30
N ILE A 30 -7.00 3.92 10.26
CA ILE A 30 -7.90 3.68 9.14
C ILE A 30 -8.09 2.17 9.03
N LEU A 31 -9.33 1.72 9.15
CA LEU A 31 -9.76 0.37 8.79
C LEU A 31 -10.69 0.46 7.58
N GLY A 32 -10.36 -0.26 6.52
CA GLY A 32 -11.14 -0.30 5.30
C GLY A 32 -11.39 -1.72 4.81
N LEU A 33 -12.64 -2.01 4.44
CA LEU A 33 -12.99 -3.10 3.55
C LEU A 33 -13.55 -2.48 2.27
N HIS A 34 -12.91 -2.77 1.15
CA HIS A 34 -13.28 -2.14 -0.10
C HIS A 34 -13.45 -3.16 -1.22
N ALA A 35 -14.51 -2.97 -2.00
CA ALA A 35 -14.82 -3.76 -3.17
C ALA A 35 -15.26 -2.83 -4.31
N SER A 36 -14.46 -2.74 -5.36
CA SER A 36 -14.80 -1.87 -6.49
C SER A 36 -14.35 -2.40 -7.84
N TYR A 37 -14.74 -1.73 -8.92
CA TYR A 37 -14.06 -1.96 -10.19
C TYR A 37 -12.73 -1.20 -10.21
N TRP A 38 -12.77 0.08 -9.83
CA TRP A 38 -11.60 0.93 -9.68
C TRP A 38 -11.50 1.45 -8.26
N ASP A 39 -10.40 1.11 -7.59
CA ASP A 39 -10.04 1.72 -6.32
C ASP A 39 -8.86 2.67 -6.48
N TRP A 40 -8.94 3.79 -5.77
CA TRP A 40 -7.81 4.66 -5.56
C TRP A 40 -7.78 5.10 -4.09
N MET A 41 -6.71 4.76 -3.40
CA MET A 41 -6.45 5.23 -2.05
C MET A 41 -5.20 6.12 -2.02
N HIS A 42 -5.36 7.31 -1.45
CA HIS A 42 -4.26 8.23 -1.19
C HIS A 42 -4.23 8.61 0.29
N HIS A 43 -3.11 8.32 0.95
CA HIS A 43 -2.92 8.66 2.35
C HIS A 43 -1.66 9.47 2.53
N THR A 44 -1.80 10.60 3.23
CA THR A 44 -0.67 11.39 3.70
C THR A 44 -0.78 11.57 5.20
N GLY A 45 0.29 11.31 5.95
CA GLY A 45 0.20 11.59 7.38
C GLY A 45 1.41 11.28 8.22
N THR A 46 1.25 11.57 9.51
CA THR A 46 2.25 11.25 10.53
C THR A 46 1.60 10.39 11.60
N ARG A 47 2.27 9.33 12.05
CA ARG A 47 1.72 8.37 13.03
C ARG A 47 0.42 7.74 12.55
N CYS A 48 0.48 7.04 11.42
CA CYS A 48 -0.69 6.42 10.80
C CYS A 48 -0.67 4.90 10.96
N ILE A 49 -1.83 4.32 11.26
CA ILE A 49 -2.07 2.88 11.17
C ILE A 49 -3.14 2.68 10.11
N ILE A 50 -2.82 1.92 9.07
CA ILE A 50 -3.76 1.60 7.99
C ILE A 50 -3.89 0.09 7.91
N LEU A 51 -5.12 -0.39 8.00
CA LEU A 51 -5.51 -1.78 7.89
C LEU A 51 -6.56 -1.87 6.79
N GLY A 52 -6.18 -2.46 5.66
CA GLY A 52 -7.02 -2.52 4.48
C GLY A 52 -7.16 -3.93 3.94
N LEU A 53 -8.39 -4.27 3.53
CA LEU A 53 -8.66 -5.33 2.57
C LEU A 53 -9.30 -4.67 1.36
N ASP A 54 -8.64 -4.78 0.21
CA ASP A 54 -9.19 -4.31 -1.06
C ASP A 54 -9.39 -5.48 -2.03
N ALA A 55 -10.51 -5.43 -2.74
CA ALA A 55 -10.83 -6.32 -3.85
C ALA A 55 -11.30 -5.48 -5.03
N SER A 56 -10.48 -5.40 -6.08
CA SER A 56 -10.74 -4.51 -7.20
C SER A 56 -10.38 -5.13 -8.55
N PHE A 57 -10.82 -4.52 -9.65
CA PHE A 57 -10.24 -4.86 -10.96
C PHE A 57 -8.91 -4.13 -11.14
N TRP A 58 -8.90 -2.84 -10.80
CA TRP A 58 -7.73 -1.98 -10.73
C TRP A 58 -7.61 -1.37 -9.33
N ASP A 59 -6.45 -1.55 -8.70
CA ASP A 59 -6.10 -0.87 -7.45
C ASP A 59 -4.94 0.10 -7.67
N TRP A 60 -5.05 1.27 -7.05
CA TRP A 60 -3.95 2.18 -6.83
C TRP A 60 -3.91 2.58 -5.36
N MET A 61 -2.82 2.27 -4.69
CA MET A 61 -2.49 2.80 -3.38
C MET A 61 -1.27 3.71 -3.38
N HIS A 62 -1.42 4.92 -2.85
CA HIS A 62 -0.33 5.84 -2.61
C HIS A 62 -0.30 6.26 -1.15
N HIS A 63 0.85 6.07 -0.50
CA HIS A 63 1.02 6.43 0.90
C HIS A 63 2.31 7.20 1.13
N THR A 64 2.17 8.39 1.70
CA THR A 64 3.30 9.23 2.12
C THR A 64 3.21 9.52 3.60
N GLY A 65 4.31 9.39 4.33
CA GLY A 65 4.25 9.74 5.75
C GLY A 65 5.44 9.39 6.61
N THR A 66 5.31 9.71 7.89
CA THR A 66 6.31 9.42 8.92
C THR A 66 5.69 8.59 10.04
N GLY A 67 6.40 7.55 10.50
CA GLY A 67 5.89 6.70 11.57
C GLY A 67 4.61 5.97 11.17
N CYS A 68 4.64 5.13 10.15
CA CYS A 68 3.44 4.45 9.65
C CYS A 68 3.53 2.94 9.81
N ILE A 69 2.40 2.33 10.14
CA ILE A 69 2.19 0.89 10.05
C ILE A 69 1.10 0.69 8.99
N ILE A 70 1.41 -0.07 7.94
CA ILE A 70 0.43 -0.47 6.96
C ILE A 70 0.37 -1.99 6.91
N LEU A 71 -0.84 -2.48 7.08
CA LEU A 71 -1.20 -3.87 6.86
C LEU A 71 -2.25 -3.90 5.75
N GLY A 72 -1.90 -4.50 4.62
CA GLY A 72 -2.77 -4.54 3.44
C GLY A 72 -2.90 -5.97 2.92
N ILE A 73 -4.12 -6.36 2.60
CA ILE A 73 -4.40 -7.50 1.74
C ILE A 73 -5.12 -6.96 0.51
N VAL A 74 -4.54 -7.18 -0.66
CA VAL A 74 -5.04 -6.65 -1.93
C VAL A 74 -5.26 -7.79 -2.89
N ALA A 75 -6.45 -7.85 -3.46
CA ALA A 75 -6.75 -8.76 -4.55
C ALA A 75 -7.24 -7.93 -5.74
N SER A 76 -6.36 -7.70 -6.71
CA SER A 76 -6.70 -6.98 -7.92
C SER A 76 -6.80 -7.96 -9.09
N TYR A 77 -7.87 -7.90 -9.89
CA TYR A 77 -7.97 -8.83 -11.02
C TYR A 77 -6.92 -8.54 -12.10
N TYR A 78 -6.70 -7.27 -12.43
CA TYR A 78 -5.86 -6.87 -13.55
C TYR A 78 -4.58 -6.17 -13.12
N LEU A 79 -4.69 -5.09 -12.34
CA LEU A 79 -3.53 -4.30 -11.97
C LEU A 79 -3.61 -3.86 -10.53
N ASN A 80 -2.50 -4.02 -9.82
CA ASN A 80 -2.24 -3.45 -8.52
C ASN A 80 -1.03 -2.52 -8.61
N TRP A 81 -1.21 -1.27 -8.19
CA TRP A 81 -0.11 -0.31 -8.08
C TRP A 81 0.02 0.20 -6.65
N MET A 82 1.17 -0.05 -6.04
CA MET A 82 1.49 0.46 -4.71
C MET A 82 2.72 1.34 -4.71
N GLN A 83 2.55 2.56 -4.21
CA GLN A 83 3.66 3.48 -3.97
C GLN A 83 3.70 3.93 -2.53
N HIS A 84 4.87 3.81 -1.91
CA HIS A 84 5.10 4.24 -0.54
C HIS A 84 6.34 5.12 -0.44
N THR A 85 6.19 6.30 0.15
CA THR A 85 7.31 7.23 0.43
C THR A 85 7.32 7.58 1.90
N ARG A 86 8.28 7.05 2.66
CA ARG A 86 8.13 6.94 4.12
C ARG A 86 9.40 7.06 4.94
N THR A 87 9.25 7.44 6.20
CA THR A 87 10.34 7.42 7.19
C THR A 87 9.87 6.70 8.45
N GLY A 88 10.64 5.73 8.95
CA GLY A 88 10.33 4.93 10.13
C GLY A 88 9.01 4.17 9.97
N CYS A 89 8.97 3.17 9.11
CA CYS A 89 7.71 2.53 8.71
C CYS A 89 7.77 1.01 8.66
N ILE A 90 6.62 0.38 8.91
CA ILE A 90 6.43 -1.06 8.77
C ILE A 90 5.33 -1.26 7.74
N ILE A 91 5.62 -2.07 6.73
CA ILE A 91 4.71 -2.40 5.65
C ILE A 91 4.63 -3.91 5.59
N LEU A 92 3.44 -4.45 5.80
CA LEU A 92 3.15 -5.86 5.59
C LEU A 92 2.03 -5.93 4.56
N GLY A 93 2.35 -6.50 3.40
CA GLY A 93 1.45 -6.57 2.26
C GLY A 93 1.35 -7.99 1.75
N LEU A 94 0.10 -8.43 1.51
CA LEU A 94 -0.18 -9.59 0.69
C LEU A 94 -0.95 -9.09 -0.54
N ALA A 95 -0.43 -9.34 -1.72
CA ALA A 95 -1.10 -8.96 -2.95
C ALA A 95 -1.20 -10.15 -3.91
N ALA A 96 -2.27 -10.13 -4.71
CA ALA A 96 -2.44 -11.02 -5.84
C ALA A 96 -3.04 -10.24 -7.00
N SER A 97 -2.38 -10.28 -8.16
CA SER A 97 -2.87 -9.57 -9.34
C SER A 97 -2.32 -10.13 -10.66
N TYR A 98 -2.84 -9.69 -11.80
CA TYR A 98 -2.19 -10.04 -13.07
C TYR A 98 -0.90 -9.21 -13.28
N TRP A 99 -0.95 -7.91 -13.02
CA TRP A 99 0.21 -7.00 -12.99
C TRP A 99 0.35 -6.38 -11.60
N ASP A 100 1.46 -6.64 -10.91
CA ASP A 100 1.82 -5.97 -9.66
C ASP A 100 2.98 -4.97 -9.90
N TRP A 101 2.81 -3.75 -9.40
CA TRP A 101 3.83 -2.71 -9.44
C TRP A 101 4.01 -2.12 -8.05
N ARG A 102 5.20 -2.30 -7.47
CA ARG A 102 5.53 -1.75 -6.15
C ARG A 102 6.72 -0.82 -6.22
N HIS A 103 6.54 0.36 -5.64
CA HIS A 103 7.60 1.32 -5.47
C HIS A 103 7.68 1.77 -4.02
N HIS A 104 8.80 1.47 -3.36
CA HIS A 104 9.05 1.92 -2.00
C HIS A 104 10.27 2.82 -1.93
N THR A 105 10.11 3.94 -1.24
CA THR A 105 11.19 4.87 -0.95
C THR A 105 11.15 5.23 0.52
N GLY A 106 12.26 5.12 1.22
CA GLY A 106 12.27 5.56 2.61
C GLY A 106 13.54 5.37 3.41
N THR A 107 13.46 5.73 4.69
CA THR A 107 14.54 5.53 5.65
C THR A 107 14.00 4.79 6.88
N GLY A 108 14.76 3.80 7.36
CA GLY A 108 14.34 2.98 8.51
C GLY A 108 13.01 2.27 8.26
N CYS A 109 12.87 1.59 7.12
CA CYS A 109 11.65 0.87 6.76
C CYS A 109 11.83 -0.64 6.91
N ILE A 110 10.77 -1.33 7.33
CA ILE A 110 10.65 -2.79 7.24
C ILE A 110 9.52 -3.08 6.28
N ILE A 111 9.82 -3.80 5.20
CA ILE A 111 8.85 -4.18 4.17
C ILE A 111 8.83 -5.69 4.10
N LEU A 112 7.65 -6.25 4.31
CA LEU A 112 7.36 -7.67 4.23
C LEU A 112 6.29 -7.87 3.17
N GLY A 113 6.64 -8.55 2.09
CA GLY A 113 5.78 -8.75 0.94
C GLY A 113 5.56 -10.23 0.65
N LEU A 114 4.30 -10.61 0.48
CA LEU A 114 3.89 -11.84 -0.20
C LEU A 114 3.18 -11.42 -1.49
N ASP A 115 3.67 -11.88 -2.63
CA ASP A 115 3.04 -11.61 -3.93
C ASP A 115 2.78 -12.88 -4.72
N ALA A 116 1.70 -12.83 -5.50
CA ALA A 116 1.44 -13.78 -6.57
C ALA A 116 0.88 -13.02 -7.77
N SER A 117 1.67 -12.95 -8.84
CA SER A 117 1.26 -12.23 -10.04
C SER A 117 1.73 -12.86 -11.34
N TYR A 118 1.18 -12.43 -12.48
CA TYR A 118 1.72 -12.86 -13.77
C TYR A 118 2.98 -12.06 -14.11
N TRP A 119 2.94 -10.75 -13.87
CA TRP A 119 4.10 -9.87 -13.92
C TRP A 119 4.24 -9.09 -12.62
N ASP A 120 5.40 -9.18 -12.01
CA ASP A 120 5.79 -8.41 -10.85
C ASP A 120 6.91 -7.43 -11.20
N TRP A 121 6.78 -6.21 -10.71
CA TRP A 121 7.84 -5.23 -10.69
C TRP A 121 7.97 -4.59 -9.32
N MET A 122 9.21 -4.55 -8.84
CA MET A 122 9.52 -3.93 -7.57
C MET A 122 10.72 -3.00 -7.70
N HIS A 123 10.55 -1.81 -7.13
CA HIS A 123 11.61 -0.84 -6.99
C HIS A 123 11.69 -0.31 -5.57
N ASP A 124 12.84 -0.52 -4.95
CA ASP A 124 13.14 -0.12 -3.59
C ASP A 124 14.33 0.85 -3.54
N ILE A 125 14.13 1.94 -2.82
CA ILE A 125 15.18 2.91 -2.51
C ILE A 125 15.15 3.20 -1.01
N GLY A 126 16.21 2.90 -0.28
CA GLY A 126 16.23 3.33 1.12
C GLY A 126 17.50 3.13 1.92
N ILE A 127 17.55 3.86 3.03
CA ILE A 127 18.68 3.86 3.97
C ILE A 127 18.26 3.13 5.23
N GLY A 128 19.02 2.11 5.63
CA GLY A 128 18.70 1.28 6.80
C GLY A 128 17.34 0.58 6.69
N CYS A 129 16.99 0.11 5.50
CA CYS A 129 15.74 -0.62 5.23
C CYS A 129 15.98 -2.14 5.24
N ILE A 130 14.98 -2.89 5.70
CA ILE A 130 14.92 -4.35 5.62
C ILE A 130 13.75 -4.70 4.71
N ILE A 131 14.03 -5.47 3.66
CA ILE A 131 13.02 -5.98 2.74
C ILE A 131 13.10 -7.50 2.74
N LEU A 132 11.97 -8.14 3.04
CA LEU A 132 11.79 -9.58 2.93
C LEU A 132 10.59 -9.84 2.01
N ARG A 133 10.83 -10.62 0.96
CA ARG A 133 9.80 -10.94 -0.03
C ARG A 133 9.75 -12.42 -0.34
N LEU A 134 8.54 -12.91 -0.53
CA LEU A 134 8.26 -14.15 -1.22
C LEU A 134 7.34 -13.82 -2.40
N ASP A 135 7.84 -14.05 -3.60
CA ASP A 135 7.12 -13.79 -4.85
C ASP A 135 6.89 -15.09 -5.62
N ALA A 136 5.74 -15.17 -6.28
CA ALA A 136 5.36 -16.24 -7.19
C ALA A 136 4.84 -15.62 -8.49
N SER A 137 5.77 -15.36 -9.42
CA SER A 137 5.43 -14.74 -10.70
C SER A 137 5.99 -15.46 -11.92
N PHE A 138 5.37 -15.20 -13.09
CA PHE A 138 5.89 -15.68 -14.37
C PHE A 138 7.01 -14.78 -14.90
N TRP A 139 6.91 -13.47 -14.66
CA TRP A 139 8.00 -12.51 -14.84
C TRP A 139 8.16 -11.66 -13.58
N ASP A 140 9.39 -11.60 -13.07
CA ASP A 140 9.78 -10.76 -11.94
C ASP A 140 10.90 -9.81 -12.37
N TRP A 141 10.74 -8.52 -12.08
CA TRP A 141 11.85 -7.58 -12.09
C TRP A 141 11.94 -6.81 -10.78
N MET A 142 13.01 -7.05 -10.03
CA MET A 142 13.35 -6.35 -8.79
C MET A 142 14.56 -5.43 -8.98
N HIS A 143 14.48 -4.24 -8.40
CA HIS A 143 15.61 -3.32 -8.25
C HIS A 143 15.64 -2.73 -6.85
N HIS A 144 16.78 -2.85 -6.18
CA HIS A 144 16.99 -2.31 -4.84
C HIS A 144 18.24 -1.43 -4.81
N THR A 145 18.09 -0.22 -4.28
CA THR A 145 19.22 0.68 -3.96
C THR A 145 19.15 1.10 -2.50
N GLY A 146 20.25 0.94 -1.78
CA GLY A 146 20.31 1.37 -0.40
C GLY A 146 21.72 1.52 0.13
N THR A 147 21.83 2.28 1.22
CA THR A 147 23.07 2.55 1.96
C THR A 147 22.91 2.20 3.42
#